data_AF-A0A1K1NL98-F1
#
_entry.id   AF-A0A1K1NL98-F1
#
_cell.length_a   1.000
_cell.length_b   1.000
_cell.length_c   1.000
_cell.angle_alpha   90.00
_cell.angle_beta   90.00
_cell.angle_gamma   90.00
#
_symmetry.space_group_name_H-M   'P 1'
#
loop_
_entity.id
_entity.type
_entity.pdbx_description
1 polymer ?
#
loop_
_entity_poly.entity_id
_entity_poly.type
_entity_poly.pdbx_seq_one_letter_code
_entity_poly.pdbx_strand_id
1 'polypeptide(L)'
;MTKDELHKYVEESKGNESNICQICAFKDGDAVYSDNWRNFTIDSAVNVNSVTKGVMALLTGIAIDNGFITGTDQKVMDFFPNYTVKRGEKTIYNVTLEHLLTMTAPYKYRSEPWIMLYNKT
;
A
#
# COMPACT_ATOMS: atom_id res chain seq x y z
N MET A 1 9.82 -28.18 3.98
CA MET A 1 9.03 -28.06 2.75
C MET A 1 9.98 -27.62 1.65
N THR A 2 10.14 -28.41 0.59
CA THR A 2 10.92 -28.08 -0.60
C THR A 2 10.13 -27.14 -1.51
N LYS A 3 10.78 -26.58 -2.54
CA LYS A 3 10.08 -25.77 -3.56
C LYS A 3 8.95 -26.56 -4.24
N ASP A 4 9.22 -27.79 -4.66
CA ASP A 4 8.23 -28.62 -5.35
C ASP A 4 7.06 -29.01 -4.43
N GLU A 5 7.33 -29.25 -3.14
CA GLU A 5 6.28 -29.50 -2.15
C GLU A 5 5.36 -28.29 -1.97
N LEU A 6 5.93 -27.07 -1.90
CA LEU A 6 5.15 -25.84 -1.81
C LEU A 6 4.38 -25.56 -3.12
N HIS A 7 5.01 -25.76 -4.27
CA HIS A 7 4.39 -25.63 -5.58
C HIS A 7 3.12 -26.47 -5.67
N LYS A 8 3.27 -27.77 -5.37
CA LYS A 8 2.16 -28.72 -5.39
C LYS A 8 1.07 -28.36 -4.39
N TYR A 9 1.45 -27.95 -3.17
CA TYR A 9 0.50 -27.55 -2.15
C TYR A 9 -0.39 -26.37 -2.60
N VAL A 10 0.20 -25.34 -3.21
CA VAL A 10 -0.53 -24.15 -3.68
C VAL A 10 -1.37 -24.46 -4.94
N GLU A 11 -0.89 -25.34 -5.82
CA GLU A 11 -1.60 -25.77 -7.03
C GLU A 11 -2.84 -26.61 -6.68
N GLU A 12 -2.72 -27.52 -5.70
CA GLU A 12 -3.79 -28.43 -5.31
C GLU A 12 -4.73 -27.84 -4.24
N SER A 13 -4.40 -26.68 -3.66
CA SER A 13 -5.21 -26.07 -2.60
C SER A 13 -6.58 -25.65 -3.10
N LYS A 14 -7.61 -25.94 -2.29
CA LYS A 14 -8.98 -25.42 -2.44
C LYS A 14 -9.30 -24.30 -1.44
N GLY A 15 -8.34 -23.93 -0.61
CA GLY A 15 -8.43 -22.88 0.40
C GLY A 15 -8.04 -21.51 -0.14
N ASN A 16 -7.62 -20.59 0.74
CA ASN A 16 -7.21 -19.24 0.33
C ASN A 16 -5.94 -19.24 -0.52
N GLU A 17 -5.08 -20.24 -0.33
CA GLU A 17 -3.85 -20.44 -1.11
C GLU A 17 -4.17 -20.66 -2.59
N SER A 18 -5.42 -21.09 -2.88
CA SER A 18 -5.95 -21.18 -4.23
C SER A 18 -5.98 -19.83 -4.98
N ASN A 19 -5.73 -18.70 -4.31
CA ASN A 19 -5.64 -17.36 -4.88
C ASN A 19 -4.20 -16.84 -5.07
N ILE A 20 -3.17 -17.62 -4.71
CA ILE A 20 -1.77 -17.16 -4.77
C ILE A 20 -1.28 -17.16 -6.22
N CYS A 21 -1.07 -16.00 -6.84
CA CYS A 21 -0.54 -15.99 -8.20
C CYS A 21 0.98 -16.19 -8.26
N GLN A 22 1.72 -15.62 -7.30
CA GLN A 22 3.18 -15.58 -7.30
C GLN A 22 3.73 -15.50 -5.87
N ILE A 23 4.90 -16.08 -5.65
CA ILE A 23 5.70 -15.91 -4.44
C ILE A 23 7.15 -15.68 -4.87
N CYS A 24 7.77 -14.62 -4.34
CA CYS A 24 9.19 -14.35 -4.52
C CYS A 24 9.84 -14.01 -3.18
N ALA A 25 11.10 -14.40 -3.01
CA ALA A 25 11.92 -14.02 -1.87
C ALA A 25 13.33 -13.67 -2.35
N PHE A 26 13.84 -12.56 -1.82
CA PHE A 26 15.16 -12.03 -2.13
C PHE A 26 16.02 -11.99 -0.87
N LYS A 27 17.30 -12.28 -1.02
CA LYS A 27 18.32 -12.13 0.03
C LYS A 27 19.56 -11.53 -0.60
N ASP A 28 20.09 -10.47 0.00
CA ASP A 28 21.30 -9.79 -0.46
C ASP A 28 21.26 -9.34 -1.93
N GLY A 29 20.06 -9.02 -2.44
CA GLY A 29 19.81 -8.62 -3.83
C GLY A 29 19.49 -9.79 -4.78
N ASP A 30 19.73 -11.03 -4.36
CA ASP A 30 19.52 -12.22 -5.18
C ASP A 30 18.19 -12.90 -4.88
N ALA A 31 17.52 -13.41 -5.92
CA ALA A 31 16.32 -14.22 -5.77
C ALA A 31 16.68 -15.60 -5.21
N VAL A 32 16.31 -15.87 -3.96
CA VAL A 32 16.50 -17.18 -3.31
C VAL A 32 15.29 -18.10 -3.49
N TYR A 33 14.15 -17.54 -3.87
CA TYR A 33 12.94 -18.27 -4.24
C TYR A 33 12.11 -17.46 -5.23
N SER A 34 11.59 -18.12 -6.27
CA SER A 34 10.58 -17.55 -7.16
C SER A 34 9.75 -18.68 -7.73
N ASP A 35 8.42 -18.53 -7.65
CA ASP A 35 7.47 -19.47 -8.20
C ASP A 35 6.15 -18.78 -8.57
N ASN A 36 5.46 -19.34 -9.55
CA ASN A 36 4.25 -18.76 -10.13
C ASN A 36 3.19 -19.85 -10.36
N TRP A 37 1.93 -19.46 -10.29
CA TRP A 37 0.78 -20.33 -10.50
C TRP A 37 -0.27 -19.62 -11.37
N ARG A 38 -1.31 -20.34 -11.80
CA ARG A 38 -2.50 -19.75 -12.45
C ARG A 38 -2.18 -18.95 -13.73
N ASN A 39 -1.17 -19.39 -14.48
CA ASN A 39 -0.66 -18.73 -15.70
C ASN A 39 -0.08 -17.31 -15.48
N PHE A 40 0.23 -16.93 -14.24
CA PHE A 40 0.99 -15.72 -13.99
C PHE A 40 2.47 -15.94 -14.29
N THR A 41 3.13 -14.87 -14.70
CA THR A 41 4.58 -14.79 -14.93
C THR A 41 5.15 -13.69 -14.06
N ILE A 42 6.46 -13.66 -13.84
CA ILE A 42 7.13 -12.63 -13.03
C ILE A 42 6.83 -11.19 -13.49
N ASP A 43 6.51 -11.00 -14.78
CA ASP A 43 6.19 -9.69 -15.37
C ASP A 43 4.69 -9.36 -15.37
N SER A 44 3.84 -10.27 -14.88
CA SER A 44 2.39 -10.06 -14.84
C SER A 44 2.01 -8.98 -13.82
N ALA A 45 1.30 -7.94 -14.27
CA ALA A 45 0.80 -6.89 -13.40
C ALA A 45 -0.30 -7.40 -12.45
N VAL A 46 -0.24 -6.96 -11.19
CA VAL A 46 -1.24 -7.27 -10.15
C VAL A 46 -1.60 -6.01 -9.36
N ASN A 47 -2.83 -5.94 -8.84
CA ASN A 47 -3.20 -4.90 -7.89
C ASN A 47 -2.62 -5.21 -6.51
N VAL A 48 -1.59 -4.45 -6.11
CA VAL A 48 -0.86 -4.62 -4.86
C VAL A 48 -1.48 -3.87 -3.66
N ASN A 49 -2.59 -3.16 -3.89
CA ASN A 49 -3.36 -2.45 -2.85
C ASN A 49 -2.49 -1.59 -1.92
N SER A 50 -2.37 -1.96 -0.64
CA SER A 50 -1.68 -1.14 0.36
C SER A 50 -0.16 -1.08 0.19
N VAL A 51 0.47 -1.92 -0.64
CA VAL A 51 1.88 -1.76 -1.01
C VAL A 51 2.15 -0.39 -1.62
N THR A 52 1.17 0.19 -2.34
CA THR A 52 1.24 1.56 -2.88
C THR A 52 1.57 2.61 -1.82
N LYS A 53 1.15 2.40 -0.55
CA LYS A 53 1.46 3.35 0.53
C LYS A 53 2.96 3.42 0.84
N GLY A 54 3.66 2.28 0.76
CA GLY A 54 5.11 2.24 0.95
C GLY A 54 5.86 2.99 -0.15
N VAL A 55 5.42 2.82 -1.41
CA VAL A 55 5.97 3.58 -2.56
C VAL A 55 5.72 5.08 -2.38
N MET A 56 4.52 5.48 -1.96
CA MET A 56 4.20 6.89 -1.70
C MET A 56 5.04 7.48 -0.55
N ALA A 57 5.32 6.71 0.50
CA ALA A 57 6.21 7.13 1.58
C ALA A 57 7.65 7.36 1.10
N LEU A 58 8.18 6.44 0.28
CA LEU A 58 9.49 6.62 -0.37
C LEU A 58 9.55 7.87 -1.25
N LEU A 59 8.53 8.10 -2.08
CA LEU A 59 8.43 9.30 -2.92
C LEU A 59 8.37 10.58 -2.08
N THR A 60 7.72 10.55 -0.92
CA THR A 60 7.69 11.68 0.02
C THR A 60 9.10 11.97 0.56
N GLY A 61 9.87 10.94 0.93
CA GLY A 61 11.28 11.10 1.33
C GLY A 61 12.14 11.72 0.22
N ILE A 62 12.00 11.24 -1.02
CA ILE A 62 12.71 11.80 -2.19
C ILE A 62 12.32 13.27 -2.43
N ALA A 63 11.04 13.63 -2.22
CA ALA A 63 10.58 15.00 -2.37
C ALA A 63 11.14 15.92 -1.26
N ILE A 64 11.36 15.39 -0.06
CA ILE A 64 12.05 16.11 1.03
C ILE A 64 13.53 16.33 0.66
N ASP A 65 14.22 15.29 0.21
CA ASP A 65 15.65 15.38 -0.18
C ASP A 65 15.87 16.40 -1.31
N ASN A 66 14.92 16.52 -2.23
CA ASN A 66 14.96 17.49 -3.32
C ASN A 66 14.46 18.89 -2.95
N GLY A 67 14.01 19.11 -1.71
CA GLY A 67 13.52 20.41 -1.23
C GLY A 67 12.14 20.81 -1.75
N PHE A 68 11.37 19.88 -2.34
CA PHE A 68 9.97 20.13 -2.71
C PHE A 68 9.02 20.09 -1.51
N ILE A 69 9.40 19.34 -0.48
CA ILE A 69 8.71 19.24 0.82
C ILE A 69 9.72 19.64 1.88
N THR A 70 9.35 20.52 2.81
CA THR A 70 10.29 21.04 3.81
C THR A 70 10.62 20.01 4.89
N GLY A 71 9.69 19.10 5.17
CA GLY A 71 9.80 18.07 6.19
C GLY A 71 8.47 17.36 6.42
N THR A 72 8.49 16.30 7.23
CA THR A 72 7.27 15.53 7.57
C THR A 72 6.31 16.32 8.47
N ASP A 73 6.78 17.36 9.14
CA ASP A 73 6.02 18.28 9.98
C ASP A 73 5.21 19.32 9.19
N GLN A 74 5.48 19.46 7.89
CA GLN A 74 4.75 20.35 6.99
C GLN A 74 3.25 20.04 6.98
N LYS A 75 2.39 21.08 6.97
CA LYS A 75 0.94 20.89 7.04
C LYS A 75 0.41 20.44 5.69
N VAL A 76 -0.54 19.50 5.73
CA VAL A 76 -1.20 19.02 4.51
C VAL A 76 -1.89 20.17 3.78
N MET A 77 -2.46 21.12 4.52
CA MET A 77 -3.16 22.28 3.96
C MET A 77 -2.24 23.24 3.20
N ASP A 78 -0.92 23.22 3.42
CA ASP A 78 0.03 24.05 2.67
C ASP A 78 0.07 23.66 1.18
N PHE A 79 -0.24 22.40 0.87
CA PHE A 79 -0.28 21.88 -0.50
C PHE A 79 -1.62 22.14 -1.22
N PHE A 80 -2.66 22.51 -0.48
CA PHE A 80 -4.02 22.67 -1.01
C PHE A 80 -4.60 24.06 -0.66
N PRO A 81 -3.98 25.16 -1.13
CA PRO A 81 -4.38 26.52 -0.77
C PRO A 81 -5.82 26.87 -1.20
N ASN A 82 -6.34 26.18 -2.23
CA ASN A 82 -7.69 26.41 -2.75
C ASN A 82 -8.75 25.48 -2.13
N TYR A 83 -8.39 24.63 -1.17
CA TYR A 83 -9.34 23.71 -0.55
C TYR A 83 -10.27 24.45 0.42
N THR A 84 -11.57 24.42 0.15
CA THR A 84 -12.58 25.01 1.03
C THR A 84 -12.89 24.07 2.20
N VAL A 85 -12.44 24.43 3.39
CA VAL A 85 -12.70 23.67 4.61
C VAL A 85 -14.15 23.82 5.06
N LYS A 86 -14.78 22.70 5.42
CA LYS A 86 -16.18 22.69 5.89
C LYS A 86 -16.34 23.51 7.17
N ARG A 87 -17.48 24.19 7.30
CA ARG A 87 -17.81 24.96 8.50
C ARG A 87 -17.72 24.08 9.75
N GLY A 88 -16.94 24.53 10.74
CA GLY A 88 -16.73 23.84 12.02
C GLY A 88 -15.58 22.84 12.05
N GLU A 89 -15.01 22.48 10.90
CA GLU A 89 -13.79 21.66 10.84
C GLU A 89 -12.56 22.50 11.21
N LYS A 90 -11.85 22.08 12.26
CA LYS A 90 -10.64 22.77 12.76
C LYS A 90 -9.42 21.87 12.77
N THR A 91 -9.62 20.56 12.75
CA THR A 91 -8.55 19.57 12.92
C THR A 91 -7.69 19.49 11.68
N ILE A 92 -8.27 19.64 10.48
CA ILE A 92 -7.57 19.54 9.19
C ILE A 92 -6.36 20.46 9.06
N TYR A 93 -6.39 21.64 9.68
CA TYR A 93 -5.29 22.60 9.65
C TYR A 93 -4.06 22.14 10.44
N ASN A 94 -4.23 21.21 11.38
CA ASN A 94 -3.14 20.70 12.21
C ASN A 94 -2.52 19.40 11.66
N VAL A 95 -3.15 18.80 10.65
CA VAL A 95 -2.68 17.53 10.06
C VAL A 95 -1.39 17.77 9.29
N THR A 96 -0.35 17.02 9.62
CA THR A 96 0.97 17.04 8.98
C THR A 96 1.09 15.88 8.00
N LEU A 97 2.12 15.89 7.17
CA LEU A 97 2.47 14.73 6.35
C LEU A 97 2.81 13.51 7.21
N GLU A 98 3.48 13.70 8.35
CA GLU A 98 3.78 12.63 9.32
C GLU A 98 2.50 11.89 9.74
N HIS A 99 1.45 12.62 10.13
CA HIS A 99 0.18 12.01 10.50
C HIS A 99 -0.41 11.10 9.41
N LEU A 100 -0.22 11.45 8.13
CA LEU A 100 -0.67 10.63 7.01
C LEU A 100 0.24 9.42 6.80
N LEU A 101 1.56 9.61 6.86
CA LEU A 101 2.55 8.55 6.65
C LEU A 101 2.52 7.49 7.76
N THR A 102 2.24 7.89 9.00
CA THR A 102 2.19 7.00 10.17
C THR A 102 0.79 6.55 10.55
N MET A 103 -0.23 6.89 9.74
CA MET A 103 -1.63 6.53 10.01
C MET A 103 -2.17 7.04 11.35
N THR A 104 -1.69 8.19 11.83
CA THR A 104 -2.08 8.81 13.12
C THR A 104 -2.94 10.06 12.95
N ALA A 105 -3.41 10.34 11.73
CA ALA A 105 -4.34 11.43 11.49
C ALA A 105 -5.59 11.29 12.37
N PRO A 106 -6.02 12.36 13.08
CA PRO A 106 -7.08 12.33 14.08
C PRO A 106 -8.49 12.27 13.47
N TYR A 107 -8.68 11.43 12.45
CA TYR A 107 -9.96 11.18 11.79
C TYR A 107 -10.48 9.81 12.15
N LYS A 108 -11.76 9.76 12.53
CA LYS A 108 -12.46 8.49 12.68
C LYS A 108 -12.75 7.92 11.29
N TYR A 109 -12.33 6.69 11.11
CA TYR A 109 -12.68 5.91 9.95
C TYR A 109 -14.19 5.61 9.99
N ARG A 110 -14.97 5.99 8.95
CA ARG A 110 -16.45 5.86 8.96
C ARG A 110 -16.94 4.44 8.64
N SER A 111 -16.27 3.74 7.73
CA SER A 111 -16.68 2.41 7.25
C SER A 111 -15.61 1.79 6.36
N GLU A 112 -15.37 0.48 6.45
CA GLU A 112 -14.36 -0.24 5.63
C GLU A 112 -14.59 -0.02 4.13
N PRO A 113 -13.54 0.40 3.36
CA PRO A 113 -13.74 0.85 1.99
C PRO A 113 -14.01 -0.35 1.07
N TRP A 114 -13.58 -1.54 1.49
CA TRP A 114 -13.72 -2.80 0.78
C TRP A 114 -15.16 -3.32 0.76
N ILE A 115 -15.98 -2.95 1.74
CA ILE A 115 -17.39 -3.38 1.80
C ILE A 115 -18.14 -2.96 0.53
N MET A 116 -17.83 -1.78 -0.05
CA MET A 116 -18.43 -1.34 -1.30
C MET A 116 -17.85 -2.02 -2.56
N LEU A 117 -16.60 -2.47 -2.51
CA LEU A 117 -15.93 -3.12 -3.65
C LEU A 117 -16.36 -4.57 -3.79
N TYR A 118 -16.64 -5.26 -2.67
CA TYR A 118 -17.00 -6.68 -2.66
C TYR A 118 -18.52 -6.94 -2.55
N ASN A 119 -19.35 -5.94 -2.24
CA ASN A 119 -20.82 -6.07 -2.22
C ASN A 119 -21.51 -5.69 -3.54
N LYS A 120 -20.76 -5.49 -4.63
CA LYS A 120 -21.32 -5.40 -6.00
C LYS A 120 -21.31 -6.79 -6.65
N THR A 121 -22.17 -7.66 -6.16
CA THR A 121 -22.61 -8.91 -6.83
C THR A 121 -24.09 -9.08 -6.60
#